data_AF-A0A957W702-F1
#
_entry.id   AF-A0A957W702-F1
#
_cell.length_a   1.000
_cell.length_b   1.000
_cell.length_c   1.000
_cell.angle_alpha   90.00
_cell.angle_beta   90.00
_cell.angle_gamma   90.00
#
_symmetry.space_group_name_H-M   'P 1'
#
loop_
_entity.id
_entity.type
_entity.pdbx_description
1 polymer ?
#
loop_
_entity_poly.entity_id
_entity_poly.type
_entity_poly.pdbx_seq_one_letter_code
_entity_poly.pdbx_strand_id
1 'polypeptide(L)'
;MPEPLDQPKSSELKSTSYELFILLLSLESIMNLFLIGTLGFISPDADALEVVGIIDIVLTIFFVFDFCYRFLTASDKSTYFFKRWGWADLIACLPGLRIFRLFRVFRAARLMRQFGLRNMINEVIQNRASSALYITLFAVIILAETAAILVLWVESANPEANITTG
;
A
#
# COMPACT_ATOMS: atom_id res chain seq x y z
N MET A 1 32.02 -32.68 -12.24
CA MET A 1 31.59 -31.40 -11.63
C MET A 1 30.10 -31.31 -11.84
N PRO A 2 29.24 -31.54 -10.83
CA PRO A 2 27.80 -31.41 -11.03
C PRO A 2 27.46 -29.92 -11.23
N GLU A 3 26.68 -29.65 -12.26
CA GLU A 3 26.08 -28.36 -12.57
C GLU A 3 25.23 -27.89 -11.37
N PRO A 4 25.28 -26.61 -10.95
CA PRO A 4 24.42 -26.14 -9.89
C PRO A 4 22.97 -26.18 -10.41
N LEU A 5 22.15 -27.04 -9.80
CA LEU A 5 20.73 -27.15 -10.07
C LEU A 5 20.10 -25.76 -9.99
N ASP A 6 19.58 -25.28 -11.12
CA ASP A 6 18.78 -24.07 -11.26
C ASP A 6 17.64 -24.11 -10.24
N GLN A 7 17.83 -23.40 -9.13
CA GLN A 7 16.81 -23.35 -8.09
C GLN A 7 15.64 -22.54 -8.65
N PRO A 8 14.40 -23.05 -8.58
CA PRO A 8 13.26 -22.35 -9.14
C PRO A 8 13.18 -20.98 -8.48
N LYS A 9 13.49 -19.95 -9.28
CA LYS A 9 13.41 -18.55 -8.90
C LYS A 9 11.96 -18.31 -8.47
N SER A 10 11.69 -18.33 -7.17
CA SER A 10 10.38 -17.94 -6.66
C SER A 10 10.14 -16.54 -7.21
N SER A 11 9.07 -16.38 -8.00
CA SER A 11 8.75 -15.09 -8.62
C SER A 11 8.85 -14.00 -7.54
N GLU A 12 9.62 -12.94 -7.72
CA GLU A 12 9.91 -11.99 -6.63
C GLU A 12 8.63 -11.39 -5.99
N LEU A 13 7.55 -11.31 -6.76
CA LEU A 13 6.19 -10.94 -6.32
C LEU A 13 5.49 -11.95 -5.38
N LYS A 14 6.12 -13.11 -5.10
CA LYS A 14 5.68 -14.10 -4.09
C LYS A 14 6.65 -14.16 -2.91
N SER A 15 7.66 -13.30 -2.86
CA SER A 15 8.59 -13.23 -1.74
C SER A 15 7.94 -12.62 -0.50
N THR A 16 8.39 -13.02 0.67
CA THR A 16 7.92 -12.46 1.95
C THR A 16 8.18 -10.95 2.02
N SER A 17 9.28 -10.44 1.46
CA SER A 17 9.57 -9.01 1.38
C SER A 17 8.54 -8.23 0.55
N TYR A 18 8.07 -8.79 -0.57
CA TYR A 18 6.98 -8.20 -1.34
C TYR A 18 5.65 -8.20 -0.58
N GLU A 19 5.34 -9.28 0.14
CA GLU A 19 4.15 -9.32 1.00
C GLU A 19 4.21 -8.27 2.12
N LEU A 20 5.42 -7.99 2.62
CA LEU A 20 5.69 -6.90 3.55
C LEU A 20 5.47 -5.53 2.92
N PHE A 21 5.92 -5.33 1.69
CA PHE A 21 5.64 -4.13 0.91
C PHE A 21 4.14 -3.89 0.77
N ILE A 22 3.39 -4.91 0.34
CA ILE A 22 1.93 -4.81 0.18
C ILE A 22 1.23 -4.55 1.52
N LEU A 23 1.74 -5.11 2.63
CA LEU A 23 1.25 -4.78 3.96
C LEU A 23 1.49 -3.31 4.30
N LEU A 24 2.69 -2.78 4.06
CA LEU A 24 3.03 -1.38 4.31
C LEU A 24 2.14 -0.43 3.49
N LEU A 25 1.96 -0.69 2.19
CA LEU A 25 1.01 0.05 1.36
C LEU A 25 -0.42 -0.02 1.90
N SER A 26 -0.83 -1.19 2.41
CA SER A 26 -2.16 -1.37 3.00
C SER A 26 -2.34 -0.54 4.26
N LEU A 27 -1.30 -0.43 5.09
CA LEU A 27 -1.29 0.43 6.27
C LEU A 27 -1.34 1.90 5.89
N GLU A 28 -0.56 2.31 4.90
CA GLU A 28 -0.58 3.69 4.38
C GLU A 28 -1.97 4.08 3.88
N SER A 29 -2.61 3.20 3.12
CA SER A 29 -3.96 3.46 2.64
C SER A 29 -5.01 3.56 3.77
N ILE A 30 -4.79 2.90 4.91
CA ILE A 30 -5.61 3.08 6.12
C ILE A 30 -5.29 4.43 6.78
N MET A 31 -4.02 4.83 6.78
CA MET A 31 -3.61 6.15 7.26
C MET A 31 -4.23 7.27 6.42
N ASN A 32 -4.30 7.13 5.09
CA ASN A 32 -4.93 8.11 4.20
C ASN A 32 -6.42 8.24 4.48
N LEU A 33 -7.10 7.15 4.85
CA LEU A 33 -8.48 7.21 5.33
C LEU A 33 -8.60 8.04 6.60
N PHE A 34 -7.67 7.88 7.54
CA PHE A 34 -7.63 8.66 8.77
C PHE A 34 -7.33 10.14 8.49
N LEU A 35 -6.33 10.43 7.64
CA LEU A 35 -5.95 11.79 7.20
C LEU A 35 -7.12 12.52 6.53
N ILE A 36 -7.82 11.88 5.59
CA ILE A 36 -9.01 12.48 4.95
C ILE A 36 -10.09 12.80 6.00
N GLY A 37 -10.28 11.90 6.98
CA GLY A 37 -11.27 12.07 8.04
C GLY A 37 -10.92 13.20 9.02
N THR A 38 -9.66 13.31 9.43
CA THR A 38 -9.21 14.33 10.39
C THR A 38 -9.02 15.68 9.73
N LEU A 39 -8.35 15.74 8.58
CA LEU A 39 -8.11 16.98 7.84
C LEU A 39 -9.43 17.59 7.37
N GLY A 40 -10.34 16.78 6.84
CA GLY A 40 -11.68 17.22 6.45
C GLY A 40 -12.54 17.75 7.61
N PHE A 41 -12.17 17.46 8.87
CA PHE A 41 -12.86 17.98 10.05
C PHE A 41 -12.17 19.20 10.68
N ILE A 42 -10.83 19.22 10.69
CA ILE A 42 -10.01 20.23 11.40
C ILE A 42 -9.74 21.45 10.52
N SER A 43 -9.32 21.23 9.27
CA SER A 43 -8.95 22.27 8.32
C SER A 43 -9.24 21.76 6.91
N PRO A 44 -10.42 22.09 6.34
CA PRO A 44 -10.83 21.62 5.01
C PRO A 44 -10.08 22.34 3.89
N ASP A 45 -8.75 22.35 4.00
CA ASP A 45 -7.84 22.81 2.96
C ASP A 45 -7.94 21.81 1.80
N ALA A 46 -8.51 22.27 0.68
CA ALA A 46 -8.79 21.43 -0.48
C ALA A 46 -7.52 20.77 -1.01
N ASP A 47 -6.39 21.50 -1.01
CA ASP A 47 -5.11 21.06 -1.58
C ASP A 47 -4.51 19.89 -0.81
N ALA A 48 -4.52 19.94 0.53
CA ALA A 48 -3.96 18.86 1.34
C ALA A 48 -4.84 17.60 1.29
N LEU A 49 -6.17 17.75 1.18
CA LEU A 49 -7.08 16.64 0.91
C LEU A 49 -6.87 16.04 -0.50
N GLU A 50 -6.56 16.88 -1.48
CA GLU A 50 -6.26 16.46 -2.85
C GLU A 50 -4.98 15.63 -2.92
N VAL A 51 -3.90 16.06 -2.26
CA VAL A 51 -2.63 15.30 -2.18
C VAL A 51 -2.88 13.89 -1.63
N VAL A 52 -3.55 13.79 -0.48
CA VAL A 52 -3.89 12.49 0.14
C VAL A 52 -4.74 11.64 -0.80
N GLY A 53 -5.67 12.27 -1.52
CA GLY A 53 -6.52 11.63 -2.54
C GLY A 53 -5.73 11.08 -3.73
N ILE A 54 -4.76 11.84 -4.25
CA ILE A 54 -3.89 11.40 -5.36
C ILE A 54 -3.06 10.20 -4.93
N ILE A 55 -2.45 10.24 -3.74
CA ILE A 55 -1.68 9.10 -3.23
C ILE A 55 -2.59 7.88 -3.02
N ASP A 56 -3.80 8.06 -2.50
CA ASP A 56 -4.76 6.95 -2.35
C ASP A 56 -5.13 6.29 -3.69
N ILE A 57 -5.24 7.08 -4.77
CA ILE A 57 -5.46 6.57 -6.13
C ILE A 57 -4.24 5.74 -6.58
N VAL A 58 -3.02 6.24 -6.38
CA VAL A 58 -1.79 5.52 -6.72
C VAL A 58 -1.71 4.19 -5.97
N LEU A 59 -1.96 4.18 -4.66
CA LEU A 59 -2.00 2.94 -3.84
C LEU A 59 -3.07 1.96 -4.35
N THR A 60 -4.23 2.48 -4.75
CA THR A 60 -5.30 1.67 -5.32
C THR A 60 -4.87 0.98 -6.62
N ILE A 61 -4.13 1.67 -7.49
CA ILE A 61 -3.57 1.07 -8.72
C ILE A 61 -2.62 -0.08 -8.38
N PHE A 62 -1.71 0.10 -7.40
CA PHE A 62 -0.83 -0.98 -6.93
C PHE A 62 -1.62 -2.19 -6.44
N PHE A 63 -2.73 -1.97 -5.74
CA PHE A 63 -3.58 -3.04 -5.24
C PHE A 63 -4.35 -3.76 -6.32
N VAL A 64 -4.88 -3.05 -7.31
CA VAL A 64 -5.50 -3.65 -8.49
C VAL A 64 -4.49 -4.52 -9.22
N PHE A 65 -3.27 -4.03 -9.42
CA PHE A 65 -2.21 -4.79 -10.08
C PHE A 65 -1.83 -6.05 -9.29
N ASP A 66 -1.64 -5.94 -7.97
CA ASP A 66 -1.36 -7.08 -7.09
C ASP A 66 -2.49 -8.13 -7.14
N PHE A 67 -3.75 -7.68 -7.10
CA PHE A 67 -4.91 -8.56 -7.23
C PHE A 67 -4.94 -9.26 -8.60
N CYS A 68 -4.79 -8.52 -9.69
CA CYS A 68 -4.75 -9.07 -11.04
C CYS A 68 -3.62 -10.10 -11.19
N TYR A 69 -2.42 -9.80 -10.71
CA TYR A 69 -1.29 -10.72 -10.75
C TYR A 69 -1.58 -12.01 -9.97
N ARG A 70 -2.12 -11.91 -8.74
CA ARG A 70 -2.47 -13.08 -7.93
C ARG A 70 -3.61 -13.90 -8.54
N PHE A 71 -4.61 -13.24 -9.11
CA PHE A 71 -5.73 -13.89 -9.77
C PHE A 71 -5.31 -14.64 -11.05
N LEU A 72 -4.44 -14.03 -11.86
CA LEU A 72 -3.94 -14.64 -13.11
C LEU A 72 -2.94 -15.77 -12.85
N THR A 73 -2.15 -15.69 -11.78
CA THR A 73 -1.12 -16.68 -11.43
C THR A 73 -1.66 -17.82 -10.56
N ALA A 74 -2.91 -17.74 -10.08
CA ALA A 74 -3.53 -18.79 -9.29
C ALA A 74 -3.82 -20.04 -10.15
N SER A 75 -3.31 -21.20 -9.72
CA SER A 75 -3.56 -22.49 -10.37
C SER A 75 -5.04 -22.90 -10.33
N ASP A 76 -5.75 -22.54 -9.27
CA ASP A 76 -7.21 -22.69 -9.15
C ASP A 76 -7.84 -21.35 -8.74
N LYS A 77 -8.48 -20.71 -9.73
CA LYS A 77 -9.16 -19.42 -9.59
C LYS A 77 -10.30 -19.49 -8.58
N SER A 78 -11.01 -20.61 -8.49
CA SER A 78 -12.14 -20.77 -7.57
C SER A 78 -11.64 -20.87 -6.12
N THR A 79 -10.60 -21.66 -5.88
CA THR A 79 -9.97 -21.73 -4.55
C THR A 79 -9.38 -20.38 -4.13
N TYR A 80 -8.73 -19.64 -5.04
CA TYR A 80 -8.23 -18.30 -4.73
C TYR A 80 -9.37 -17.33 -4.39
N PHE A 81 -10.42 -17.29 -5.22
CA PHE A 81 -11.52 -16.35 -5.05
C PHE A 81 -12.34 -16.66 -3.79
N PHE A 82 -12.76 -17.91 -3.56
CA PHE A 82 -13.67 -18.27 -2.47
C PHE A 82 -12.96 -18.66 -1.16
N LYS A 83 -11.91 -19.51 -1.20
CA LYS A 83 -11.22 -19.97 0.02
C LYS A 83 -10.16 -18.99 0.51
N ARG A 84 -9.50 -18.28 -0.40
CA ARG A 84 -8.50 -17.26 -0.06
C ARG A 84 -9.07 -15.86 -0.17
N TRP A 85 -10.38 -15.66 -0.03
CA TRP A 85 -10.98 -14.33 0.10
C TRP A 85 -10.56 -13.32 -1.00
N GLY A 86 -10.25 -13.79 -2.22
CA GLY A 86 -9.84 -12.91 -3.32
C GLY A 86 -10.93 -11.89 -3.69
N TRP A 87 -12.20 -12.22 -3.44
CA TRP A 87 -13.30 -11.27 -3.60
C TRP A 87 -13.17 -10.06 -2.66
N ALA A 88 -12.59 -10.20 -1.47
CA ALA A 88 -12.40 -9.09 -0.54
C ALA A 88 -11.32 -8.12 -1.06
N ASP A 89 -10.27 -8.65 -1.70
CA ASP A 89 -9.22 -7.84 -2.33
C ASP A 89 -9.79 -7.05 -3.52
N LEU A 90 -10.71 -7.65 -4.30
CA LEU A 90 -11.42 -6.96 -5.38
C LEU A 90 -12.25 -5.78 -4.84
N ILE A 91 -13.02 -5.99 -3.78
CA ILE A 91 -13.85 -4.93 -3.17
C ILE A 91 -12.96 -3.82 -2.57
N ALA A 92 -11.82 -4.18 -1.96
CA ALA A 92 -10.87 -3.22 -1.39
C ALA A 92 -10.29 -2.24 -2.43
N CYS A 93 -10.31 -2.62 -3.71
CA CYS A 93 -9.77 -1.82 -4.81
C CYS A 93 -10.81 -0.92 -5.50
N LEU A 94 -12.11 -1.04 -5.17
CA LEU A 94 -13.16 -0.28 -5.85
C LEU A 94 -13.18 1.19 -5.40
N PRO A 95 -12.96 2.16 -6.30
CA PRO A 95 -13.10 3.57 -5.98
C PRO A 95 -14.59 3.93 -5.82
N GLY A 96 -14.93 4.75 -4.81
CA GLY A 96 -16.20 5.48 -4.78
C GLY A 96 -17.16 5.22 -3.61
N LEU A 97 -17.03 4.12 -2.86
CA LEU A 97 -17.87 3.90 -1.66
C LEU A 97 -17.02 3.84 -0.39
N ARG A 98 -17.28 4.75 0.57
CA ARG A 98 -16.57 4.84 1.86
C ARG A 98 -16.50 3.50 2.61
N ILE A 99 -17.51 2.65 2.43
CA ILE A 99 -17.60 1.33 3.07
C ILE A 99 -16.58 0.32 2.51
N PHE A 100 -16.18 0.46 1.24
CA PHE A 100 -15.19 -0.42 0.61
C PHE A 100 -13.80 -0.22 1.19
N ARG A 101 -13.52 0.94 1.78
CA ARG A 101 -12.26 1.21 2.48
C ARG A 101 -12.05 0.32 3.72
N LEU A 102 -13.11 -0.18 4.35
CA LEU A 102 -13.00 -1.13 5.46
C LEU A 102 -12.35 -2.46 5.04
N PHE A 103 -12.47 -2.84 3.76
CA PHE A 103 -11.82 -4.05 3.25
C PHE A 103 -10.30 -3.90 3.15
N ARG A 104 -9.77 -2.67 3.13
CA ARG A 104 -8.32 -2.43 3.22
C ARG A 104 -7.78 -2.80 4.61
N VAL A 105 -8.53 -2.50 5.67
CA VAL A 105 -8.23 -2.95 7.05
C VAL A 105 -8.28 -4.47 7.14
N PHE A 106 -9.31 -5.10 6.56
CA PHE A 106 -9.41 -6.55 6.51
C PHE A 106 -8.22 -7.19 5.78
N ARG A 107 -7.81 -6.63 4.64
CA ARG A 107 -6.63 -7.09 3.89
C ARG A 107 -5.35 -6.99 4.72
N ALA A 108 -5.09 -5.84 5.35
CA ALA A 108 -3.94 -5.67 6.22
C ALA A 108 -3.93 -6.68 7.39
N ALA A 109 -5.08 -6.87 8.04
CA ALA A 109 -5.23 -7.86 9.11
C ALA A 109 -5.01 -9.29 8.63
N ARG A 110 -5.49 -9.63 7.43
CA ARG A 110 -5.29 -10.92 6.79
C ARG A 110 -3.81 -11.17 6.45
N LEU A 111 -3.13 -10.20 5.85
CA LEU A 111 -1.69 -10.26 5.54
C LEU A 111 -0.88 -10.51 6.82
N MET A 112 -1.16 -9.74 7.88
CA MET A 112 -0.51 -9.94 9.18
C MET A 112 -0.76 -11.33 9.77
N ARG A 113 -1.98 -11.87 9.67
CA ARG A 113 -2.31 -13.22 10.14
C ARG A 113 -1.67 -14.32 9.31
N GLN A 114 -1.55 -14.14 8.00
CA GLN A 114 -1.03 -15.16 7.09
C GLN A 114 0.49 -15.32 7.22
N PHE A 115 1.22 -14.22 7.32
CA PHE A 115 2.69 -14.25 7.33
C PHE A 115 3.27 -14.16 8.74
N GLY A 116 2.59 -13.47 9.66
CA GLY A 116 3.04 -13.26 11.02
C GLY A 116 4.15 -12.20 11.10
N LEU A 117 3.98 -11.24 12.01
CA LEU A 117 4.92 -10.12 12.23
C LEU A 117 6.37 -10.59 12.44
N ARG A 118 6.58 -11.67 13.20
CA ARG A 118 7.93 -12.19 13.49
C ARG A 118 8.64 -12.70 12.24
N ASN A 119 7.93 -13.41 11.36
CA ASN A 119 8.53 -13.96 10.15
C ASN A 119 8.86 -12.84 9.16
N MET A 120 7.98 -11.83 9.07
CA MET A 120 8.22 -10.64 8.24
C MET A 120 9.44 -9.86 8.71
N ILE A 121 9.61 -9.65 10.03
CA ILE A 121 10.79 -8.97 10.59
C ILE A 121 12.07 -9.79 10.33
N ASN A 122 12.01 -11.10 10.56
CA ASN A 122 13.15 -11.99 10.30
C ASN A 122 13.57 -11.97 8.82
N GLU A 123 12.59 -11.92 7.91
CA GLU A 123 12.85 -11.80 6.48
C GLU A 123 13.59 -10.50 6.14
N VAL A 124 13.19 -9.37 6.72
CA VAL A 124 13.88 -8.07 6.49
C VAL A 124 15.35 -8.15 6.89
N ILE A 125 15.64 -8.84 8.00
CA ILE A 125 16.99 -8.98 8.53
C ILE A 125 17.84 -9.93 7.67
N GLN A 126 17.23 -11.02 7.17
CA GLN A 126 17.91 -12.07 6.42
C GLN A 126 18.06 -11.74 4.92
N ASN A 127 17.03 -11.20 4.29
CA ASN A 127 16.97 -10.88 2.86
C ASN A 127 17.04 -9.38 2.62
N ARG A 128 18.19 -8.79 2.99
CA ARG A 128 18.39 -7.33 3.00
C ARG A 128 18.31 -6.68 1.63
N ALA A 129 18.79 -7.33 0.57
CA ALA A 129 18.79 -6.75 -0.78
C ALA A 129 17.37 -6.53 -1.33
N SER A 130 16.54 -7.58 -1.35
CA SER A 130 15.14 -7.47 -1.80
C SER A 130 14.31 -6.59 -0.85
N SER A 131 14.53 -6.70 0.46
CA SER A 131 13.81 -5.87 1.43
C SER A 131 14.18 -4.40 1.33
N ALA A 132 15.44 -4.06 1.03
CA ALA A 132 15.87 -2.68 0.85
C ALA A 132 15.12 -2.01 -0.31
N LEU A 133 14.97 -2.69 -1.45
CA LEU A 133 14.22 -2.15 -2.59
C LEU A 133 12.79 -1.79 -2.19
N TYR A 134 12.08 -2.71 -1.55
CA TYR A 134 10.69 -2.49 -1.16
C TYR A 134 10.53 -1.42 -0.07
N ILE A 135 11.44 -1.38 0.90
CA ILE A 135 11.46 -0.34 1.94
C ILE A 135 11.74 1.03 1.30
N THR A 136 12.68 1.12 0.36
CA THR A 136 12.98 2.37 -0.35
C THR A 136 11.80 2.85 -1.17
N LEU A 137 11.14 1.97 -1.93
CA LEU A 137 9.93 2.32 -2.68
C LEU A 137 8.83 2.84 -1.74
N PHE A 138 8.62 2.18 -0.61
CA PHE A 138 7.66 2.61 0.39
C PHE A 138 8.04 3.98 1.00
N ALA A 139 9.31 4.18 1.33
CA ALA A 139 9.80 5.43 1.87
C ALA A 139 9.61 6.61 0.91
N VAL A 140 9.79 6.39 -0.40
CA VAL A 140 9.54 7.44 -1.42
C VAL A 140 8.06 7.87 -1.40
N ILE A 141 7.13 6.94 -1.25
CA ILE A 141 5.69 7.25 -1.18
C ILE A 141 5.38 8.08 0.07
N ILE A 142 5.81 7.61 1.25
CA ILE A 142 5.60 8.34 2.51
C ILE A 142 6.23 9.74 2.46
N LEU A 143 7.47 9.83 1.98
CA LEU A 143 8.17 11.12 1.91
C LEU A 143 7.47 12.08 0.94
N ALA A 144 6.99 11.61 -0.20
CA ALA A 144 6.25 12.45 -1.14
C ALA A 144 4.94 12.96 -0.53
N GLU A 145 4.17 12.10 0.13
CA GLU A 145 2.90 12.49 0.78
C GLU A 145 3.14 13.48 1.92
N THR A 146 4.01 13.13 2.87
CA THR A 146 4.29 13.96 4.04
C THR A 146 4.96 15.28 3.68
N ALA A 147 5.90 15.31 2.73
CA ALA A 147 6.52 16.55 2.30
C ALA A 147 5.51 17.49 1.62
N ALA A 148 4.63 16.96 0.75
CA ALA A 148 3.61 17.77 0.10
C ALA A 148 2.63 18.37 1.12
N ILE A 149 2.14 17.57 2.08
CA ILE A 149 1.25 18.07 3.15
C ILE A 149 1.96 19.11 4.02
N LEU A 150 3.22 18.87 4.41
CA LEU A 150 3.98 19.79 5.25
C LEU A 150 4.25 21.13 4.56
N VAL A 151 4.60 21.12 3.28
CA VAL A 151 4.81 22.35 2.50
C VAL A 151 3.51 23.15 2.45
N LEU A 152 2.38 22.51 2.13
CA LEU A 152 1.08 23.17 2.10
C LEU A 152 0.71 23.76 3.47
N TRP A 153 1.00 23.04 4.56
CA TRP A 153 0.73 23.50 5.92
C TRP A 153 1.60 24.70 6.33
N VAL A 154 2.85 24.75 5.87
CA VAL A 154 3.74 25.91 6.11
C VAL A 154 3.32 27.10 5.26
N GLU A 155 2.95 26.89 4.01
CA GLU A 155 2.52 27.96 3.11
C GLU A 155 1.18 28.57 3.53
N SER A 156 0.23 27.77 4.01
CA SER A 156 -1.06 28.29 4.50
C SER A 156 -0.93 29.20 5.73
N ALA A 157 0.19 29.14 6.46
CA ALA A 157 0.49 30.01 7.60
C ALA A 157 1.17 31.34 7.22
N ASN A 158 1.56 31.56 5.95
CA ASN A 158 2.31 32.74 5.51
C ASN A 158 1.44 33.70 4.65
N PRO A 159 1.27 34.99 5.03
CA PRO A 159 0.55 35.98 4.24
C PRO A 159 1.16 36.31 2.86
N GLU A 160 2.45 35.98 2.62
CA GLU A 160 3.14 36.13 1.32
C GLU A 160 3.32 34.79 0.59
N ALA A 161 2.43 33.80 0.82
CA ALA A 161 2.52 32.50 0.19
C ALA A 161 2.45 32.57 -1.35
N ASN A 162 3.27 31.74 -2.02
CA ASN A 162 3.37 31.69 -3.47
C ASN A 162 2.24 30.86 -4.12
N ILE A 163 1.58 29.97 -3.37
CA ILE A 163 0.39 29.22 -3.82
C ILE A 163 -0.84 29.83 -3.16
N THR A 164 -1.69 30.46 -3.97
CA THR A 164 -2.87 31.22 -3.49
C THR A 164 -4.20 30.67 -3.98
N THR A 165 -4.22 29.66 -4.84
CA THR A 165 -5.45 28.98 -5.29
C THR A 165 -5.12 27.75 -6.14
N GLY A 166 -5.85 26.66 -5.87
CA GLY A 166 -6.16 25.57 -6.81
C GLY A 166 -7.66 25.54 -7.09
#